data_AF-A0A2N2PL77-F1
#
_entry.id   AF-A0A2N2PL77-F1
#
_cell.length_a   1.000
_cell.length_b   1.000
_cell.length_c   1.000
_cell.angle_alpha   90.00
_cell.angle_beta   90.00
_cell.angle_gamma   90.00
#
_symmetry.space_group_name_H-M   'P 1'
#
loop_
_entity.id
_entity.type
_entity.pdbx_description
1 polymer ?
#
loop_
_entity_poly.entity_id
_entity_poly.type
_entity_poly.pdbx_seq_one_letter_code
_entity_poly.pdbx_strand_id
1 'polypeptide(L)'
;MNTRPFPKTTAFLYNKDIHVHTERQPSVTYSIGLYFDPQTETEIRRIWQIMAENAIEEYLYSSANRPHITLTIFEDLDTNKAENLLRDFALRHTPFPISFQAIGLFPSTAAIFLNPVVTGQLLNIQRELHNLLVPFAALPEFPYYLPDQWIPHCGLAIEMPLKNLLPAVKTAIDNLVLPLNGEVIEIGLTSFRPVVHLLGYRLGGEQYCC
;
A
#
# COMPACT_ATOMS: atom_id res chain seq x y z
N MET A 1 -14.15 37.25 30.03
CA MET A 1 -13.00 37.44 29.13
C MET A 1 -11.74 37.12 29.90
N ASN A 2 -11.09 35.99 29.60
CA ASN A 2 -9.84 35.59 30.25
C ASN A 2 -9.01 34.83 29.21
N THR A 3 -8.16 35.55 28.49
CA THR A 3 -7.32 35.04 27.40
C THR A 3 -6.04 34.47 28.00
N ARG A 4 -5.90 33.15 28.05
CA ARG A 4 -4.61 32.50 28.33
C ARG A 4 -3.72 32.61 27.07
N PRO A 5 -2.45 33.01 27.20
CA PRO A 5 -1.53 33.05 26.07
C PRO A 5 -1.06 31.64 25.69
N PHE A 6 -0.98 31.38 24.38
CA PHE A 6 -0.35 30.18 23.82
C PHE A 6 1.16 30.18 24.13
N PRO A 7 1.74 29.06 24.61
CA PRO A 7 3.19 28.96 24.73
C PRO A 7 3.85 28.90 23.35
N LYS A 8 4.90 29.73 23.20
CA LYS A 8 5.72 29.89 22.00
C LYS A 8 6.46 28.59 21.65
N THR A 9 6.57 28.37 20.35
CA THR A 9 7.33 27.36 19.61
C THR A 9 8.67 27.03 20.26
N THR A 10 8.84 25.77 20.69
CA THR A 10 10.15 25.22 21.02
C THR A 10 10.87 24.91 19.70
N ALA A 11 11.86 25.74 19.36
CA ALA A 11 12.81 25.44 18.30
C ALA A 11 13.57 24.16 18.68
N PHE A 12 13.45 23.11 17.86
CA PHE A 12 14.33 21.95 17.95
C PHE A 12 15.74 22.42 17.59
N LEU A 13 16.59 22.53 18.61
CA LEU A 13 18.02 22.75 18.44
C LEU A 13 18.60 21.49 17.77
N TYR A 14 18.96 21.65 16.51
CA TYR A 14 19.73 20.69 15.72
C TYR A 14 21.10 20.53 16.39
N ASN A 15 21.31 19.42 17.09
CA ASN A 15 22.63 19.08 17.59
C ASN A 15 23.46 18.61 16.38
N LYS A 16 24.35 19.48 15.91
CA LYS A 16 25.41 19.09 14.98
C LYS A 16 26.45 18.30 15.77
N ASP A 17 26.94 17.25 15.12
CA ASP A 17 28.13 16.47 15.41
C ASP A 17 27.90 15.10 16.07
N ILE A 18 28.12 14.11 15.20
CA ILE A 18 28.54 12.71 15.36
C ILE A 18 27.51 11.75 14.73
N HIS A 19 27.57 11.62 13.40
CA HIS A 19 27.18 10.38 12.75
C HIS A 19 28.34 9.87 11.93
N VAL A 20 28.95 8.81 12.45
CA VAL A 20 29.75 7.86 11.69
C VAL A 20 28.86 7.38 10.54
N HIS A 21 29.12 7.82 9.32
CA HIS A 21 28.51 7.26 8.13
C HIS A 21 29.07 5.85 7.95
N THR A 22 28.45 4.88 8.60
CA THR A 22 28.52 3.50 8.13
C THR A 22 27.66 3.46 6.89
N GLU A 23 28.28 3.38 5.70
CA GLU A 23 27.56 3.14 4.45
C GLU A 23 26.78 1.83 4.59
N ARG A 24 25.47 1.92 4.91
CA ARG A 24 24.56 0.78 4.82
C ARG A 24 24.51 0.38 3.35
N GLN A 25 24.73 -0.90 3.06
CA GLN A 25 24.34 -1.49 1.79
C GLN A 25 22.89 -1.09 1.49
N PRO A 26 22.52 -0.80 0.23
CA PRO A 26 21.16 -0.43 -0.11
C PRO A 26 20.21 -1.56 0.33
N SER A 27 19.31 -1.24 1.27
CA SER A 27 18.33 -2.20 1.78
C SER A 27 17.28 -2.47 0.71
N VAL A 28 16.84 -3.73 0.61
CA VAL A 28 15.76 -4.10 -0.31
C VAL A 28 14.45 -3.87 0.40
N THR A 29 13.58 -3.06 -0.19
CA THR A 29 12.24 -2.80 0.33
C THR A 29 11.27 -3.85 -0.19
N TYR A 30 10.51 -4.44 0.71
CA TYR A 30 9.46 -5.39 0.42
C TYR A 30 8.11 -4.85 0.85
N SER A 31 7.07 -5.18 0.09
CA SER A 31 5.68 -4.89 0.44
C SER A 31 4.87 -6.18 0.41
N ILE A 32 3.94 -6.30 1.35
CA ILE A 32 2.92 -7.35 1.32
C ILE A 32 1.58 -6.69 1.01
N GLY A 33 0.94 -7.16 -0.06
CA GLY A 33 -0.30 -6.60 -0.59
C GLY A 33 -1.43 -7.61 -0.61
N LEU A 34 -2.65 -7.11 -0.49
CA LEU A 34 -3.89 -7.81 -0.81
C LEU A 34 -4.31 -7.49 -2.24
N TYR A 35 -4.63 -8.52 -3.02
CA TYR A 35 -5.01 -8.42 -4.43
C TYR A 35 -6.46 -8.85 -4.63
N PHE A 36 -7.08 -8.29 -5.67
CA PHE A 36 -8.51 -8.37 -5.89
C PHE A 36 -8.90 -9.38 -6.95
N ASP A 37 -10.19 -9.69 -7.01
CA ASP A 37 -10.76 -10.47 -8.08
C ASP A 37 -10.47 -9.83 -9.46
N PRO A 38 -10.47 -10.64 -10.55
CA PRO A 38 -10.12 -10.15 -11.88
C PRO A 38 -10.95 -8.96 -12.36
N GLN A 39 -12.24 -8.89 -12.01
CA GLN A 39 -13.11 -7.81 -12.44
C GLN A 39 -12.69 -6.49 -11.77
N THR A 40 -12.44 -6.52 -10.46
CA THR A 40 -11.97 -5.35 -9.71
C THR A 40 -10.59 -4.89 -10.20
N GLU A 41 -9.66 -5.81 -10.45
CA GLU A 41 -8.35 -5.45 -11.02
C GLU A 41 -8.48 -4.82 -12.41
N THR A 42 -9.34 -5.36 -13.28
CA THR A 42 -9.57 -4.81 -14.62
C THR A 42 -10.10 -3.38 -14.57
N GLU A 43 -11.08 -3.08 -13.70
CA GLU A 43 -11.63 -1.73 -13.58
C GLU A 43 -10.58 -0.71 -13.11
N ILE A 44 -9.77 -1.08 -12.12
CA ILE A 44 -8.73 -0.17 -11.60
C ILE A 44 -7.61 0.02 -12.64
N ARG A 45 -7.19 -1.05 -13.32
CA ARG A 45 -6.19 -0.97 -14.40
C ARG A 45 -6.67 -0.11 -15.57
N ARG A 46 -7.97 -0.12 -15.89
CA ARG A 46 -8.54 0.76 -16.92
C ARG A 46 -8.33 2.23 -16.56
N ILE A 47 -8.42 2.61 -15.28
CA ILE A 47 -8.12 3.98 -14.84
C ILE A 47 -6.64 4.30 -15.02
N TRP A 48 -5.74 3.38 -14.64
CA TRP A 48 -4.30 3.55 -14.87
C TRP A 48 -3.97 3.76 -16.35
N GLN A 49 -4.60 2.97 -17.23
CA GLN A 49 -4.45 3.12 -18.68
C GLN A 49 -4.90 4.50 -19.15
N ILE A 50 -6.07 4.98 -18.73
CA ILE A 50 -6.57 6.31 -19.10
C ILE A 50 -5.64 7.41 -18.59
N MET A 51 -5.08 7.30 -17.37
CA MET A 51 -4.09 8.26 -16.86
C MET A 51 -2.84 8.30 -17.74
N ALA A 52 -2.34 7.14 -18.14
CA ALA A 52 -1.14 7.01 -18.96
C ALA A 52 -1.35 7.59 -20.37
N GLU A 53 -2.47 7.25 -21.03
CA GLU A 53 -2.83 7.75 -22.35
C GLU A 53 -3.00 9.28 -22.38
N ASN A 54 -3.38 9.89 -21.26
CA ASN A 54 -3.52 11.33 -21.12
C ASN A 54 -2.27 12.03 -20.54
N ALA A 55 -1.14 11.32 -20.42
CA ALA A 55 0.12 11.83 -19.84
C ALA A 55 -0.05 12.44 -18.43
N ILE A 56 -0.97 11.91 -17.63
CA ILE A 56 -1.24 12.33 -16.25
C ILE A 56 -0.32 11.57 -15.28
N GLU A 57 -0.30 10.25 -15.39
CA GLU A 57 0.55 9.35 -14.61
C GLU A 57 0.73 8.04 -15.40
N GLU A 58 1.96 7.53 -15.47
CA GLU A 58 2.33 6.39 -16.33
C GLU A 58 2.91 5.20 -15.55
N TYR A 59 3.45 5.43 -14.35
CA TYR A 59 4.22 4.43 -13.63
C TYR A 59 3.37 3.22 -13.25
N LEU A 60 2.15 3.40 -12.71
CA LEU A 60 1.30 2.26 -12.35
C LEU A 60 0.86 1.41 -13.55
N TYR A 61 0.66 2.05 -14.71
CA TYR A 61 0.28 1.35 -15.94
C TYR A 61 1.45 0.58 -16.57
N SER A 62 2.64 1.19 -16.62
CA SER A 62 3.82 0.65 -17.31
C SER A 62 4.65 -0.33 -16.47
N SER A 63 4.49 -0.31 -15.15
CA SER A 63 5.20 -1.20 -14.23
C SER A 63 4.51 -2.56 -14.05
N ALA A 64 5.20 -3.49 -13.37
CA ALA A 64 4.62 -4.77 -12.99
C ALA A 64 3.58 -4.67 -11.84
N ASN A 65 3.15 -3.46 -11.45
CA ASN A 65 2.16 -3.29 -10.39
C ASN A 65 0.82 -3.96 -10.74
N ARG A 66 0.16 -4.49 -9.71
CA ARG A 66 -1.25 -4.91 -9.74
C ARG A 66 -2.05 -4.02 -8.79
N PRO A 67 -3.34 -3.74 -9.05
CA PRO A 67 -4.18 -3.07 -8.07
C PRO A 67 -4.18 -3.83 -6.75
N HIS A 68 -3.86 -3.16 -5.65
CA HIS A 68 -3.69 -3.80 -4.35
C HIS A 68 -3.91 -2.84 -3.19
N ILE A 69 -4.13 -3.40 -2.00
CA ILE A 69 -3.99 -2.70 -0.71
C ILE A 69 -2.71 -3.19 -0.05
N THR A 70 -1.76 -2.28 0.18
CA THR A 70 -0.53 -2.61 0.92
C THR A 70 -0.84 -2.75 2.41
N LEU A 71 -0.58 -3.93 2.97
CA LEU A 71 -0.77 -4.22 4.40
C LEU A 71 0.42 -3.76 5.24
N THR A 72 1.63 -4.01 4.75
CA THR A 72 2.86 -3.65 5.44
C THR A 72 4.01 -3.47 4.46
N ILE A 73 4.98 -2.65 4.87
CA ILE A 73 6.26 -2.45 4.18
C ILE A 73 7.37 -2.82 5.16
N PHE A 74 8.37 -3.54 4.67
CA PHE A 74 9.53 -3.98 5.43
C PHE A 74 10.82 -3.71 4.66
N GLU A 75 11.89 -3.48 5.40
CA GLU A 75 13.27 -3.50 4.88
C GLU A 75 13.91 -4.85 5.24
N ASP A 76 14.71 -5.40 4.33
CA ASP A 76 15.55 -6.58 4.58
C ASP A 76 14.79 -7.80 5.14
N LEU A 77 13.58 -8.04 4.63
CA LEU A 77 12.74 -9.18 4.99
C LEU A 77 13.40 -10.51 4.58
N ASP A 78 13.44 -11.49 5.50
CA ASP A 78 13.79 -12.88 5.17
C ASP A 78 12.66 -13.50 4.32
N THR A 79 12.86 -13.50 2.99
CA THR A 79 11.87 -13.95 2.02
C THR A 79 11.55 -15.45 2.13
N ASN A 80 12.51 -16.28 2.54
CA ASN A 80 12.28 -17.73 2.72
C ASN A 80 11.37 -18.00 3.93
N LYS A 81 11.54 -17.23 5.00
CA LYS A 81 10.62 -17.29 6.15
C LYS A 81 9.26 -16.73 5.79
N ALA A 82 9.22 -15.58 5.10
CA ALA A 82 7.99 -14.95 4.67
C ALA A 82 7.14 -15.87 3.78
N GLU A 83 7.76 -16.62 2.86
CA GLU A 83 7.06 -17.55 1.97
C GLU A 83 6.18 -18.55 2.73
N ASN A 84 6.78 -19.27 3.68
CA ASN A 84 6.06 -20.28 4.45
C ASN A 84 4.96 -19.67 5.31
N LEU A 85 5.24 -18.53 5.95
CA LEU A 85 4.28 -17.82 6.79
C LEU A 85 3.09 -17.28 5.98
N LEU A 86 3.34 -16.74 4.79
CA LEU A 86 2.30 -16.20 3.91
C LEU A 86 1.42 -17.31 3.32
N ARG A 87 2.00 -18.47 3.00
CA ARG A 87 1.22 -19.64 2.58
C ARG A 87 0.26 -20.10 3.67
N ASP A 88 0.75 -20.27 4.90
CA ASP A 88 -0.07 -20.69 6.04
C ASP A 88 -1.08 -19.61 6.44
N PHE A 89 -0.72 -18.33 6.28
CA PHE A 89 -1.64 -17.21 6.46
C PHE A 89 -2.79 -17.30 5.45
N ALA A 90 -2.50 -17.47 4.17
CA ALA A 90 -3.51 -17.55 3.11
C ALA A 90 -4.48 -18.73 3.29
N LEU A 91 -4.01 -19.86 3.83
CA LEU A 91 -4.88 -21.03 4.13
C LEU A 91 -5.85 -20.78 5.29
N ARG A 92 -5.53 -19.86 6.22
CA ARG A 92 -6.36 -19.56 7.41
C ARG A 92 -7.38 -18.46 7.18
N HIS A 93 -7.23 -17.69 6.10
CA HIS A 93 -8.13 -16.60 5.73
C HIS A 93 -8.86 -16.97 4.46
N THR A 94 -10.18 -16.77 4.40
CA THR A 94 -10.95 -16.95 3.16
C THR A 94 -11.00 -15.65 2.37
N PRO A 95 -11.31 -15.70 1.06
CA PRO A 95 -11.67 -14.50 0.31
C PRO A 95 -12.78 -13.70 1.03
N PHE A 96 -12.74 -12.37 0.88
CA PHE A 96 -13.67 -11.50 1.59
C PHE A 96 -13.99 -10.23 0.79
N PRO A 97 -15.21 -9.67 0.97
CA PRO A 97 -15.65 -8.52 0.19
C PRO A 97 -14.86 -7.25 0.54
N ILE A 98 -14.63 -6.43 -0.48
CA ILE A 98 -14.06 -5.08 -0.37
C ILE A 98 -14.95 -4.10 -1.14
N SER A 99 -15.08 -2.88 -0.64
CA SER A 99 -15.86 -1.84 -1.29
C SER A 99 -15.07 -0.54 -1.24
N PHE A 100 -14.87 0.10 -2.39
CA PHE A 100 -14.26 1.43 -2.47
C PHE A 100 -15.37 2.47 -2.66
N GLN A 101 -15.47 3.40 -1.71
CA GLN A 101 -16.58 4.37 -1.66
C GLN A 101 -16.14 5.83 -1.83
N ALA A 102 -14.84 6.09 -1.83
CA ALA A 102 -14.30 7.43 -1.99
C ALA A 102 -12.96 7.40 -2.71
N ILE A 103 -12.60 8.54 -3.29
CA ILE A 103 -11.26 8.83 -3.78
C ILE A 103 -10.59 9.71 -2.73
N GLY A 104 -9.39 9.32 -2.30
CA GLY A 104 -8.55 10.06 -1.37
C GLY A 104 -7.28 10.60 -2.03
N LEU A 105 -6.58 11.47 -1.32
CA LEU A 105 -5.28 11.99 -1.74
C LEU A 105 -4.32 12.07 -0.55
N PHE A 106 -3.03 11.84 -0.82
CA PHE A 106 -1.94 12.12 0.12
C PHE A 106 -1.26 13.42 -0.29
N PRO A 107 -1.43 14.54 0.46
CA PRO A 107 -0.92 15.85 0.03
C PRO A 107 0.60 15.91 -0.10
N SER A 108 1.33 15.16 0.74
CA SER A 108 2.79 15.16 0.78
C SER A 108 3.44 14.51 -0.45
N THR A 109 2.74 13.57 -1.10
CA THR A 109 3.26 12.81 -2.26
C THR A 109 2.51 13.11 -3.55
N ALA A 110 1.47 13.95 -3.49
CA ALA A 110 0.52 14.17 -4.58
C ALA A 110 -0.09 12.86 -5.12
N ALA A 111 -0.15 11.79 -4.32
CA ALA A 111 -0.76 10.53 -4.72
C ALA A 111 -2.28 10.57 -4.57
N ILE A 112 -3.01 9.90 -5.47
CA ILE A 112 -4.45 9.64 -5.34
C ILE A 112 -4.73 8.15 -5.24
N PHE A 113 -5.79 7.79 -4.53
CA PHE A 113 -6.10 6.39 -4.23
C PHE A 113 -7.61 6.17 -4.07
N LEU A 114 -8.03 4.93 -4.30
CA LEU A 114 -9.33 4.44 -3.86
C LEU A 114 -9.28 4.14 -2.36
N ASN A 115 -10.27 4.63 -1.64
CA ASN A 115 -10.42 4.42 -0.20
C ASN A 115 -11.36 3.23 0.06
N PRO A 116 -10.84 2.10 0.56
CA PRO A 116 -11.68 0.97 0.96
C PRO A 116 -12.48 1.32 2.21
N VAL A 117 -13.69 0.78 2.31
CA VAL A 117 -14.44 0.79 3.57
C VAL A 117 -13.61 0.03 4.61
N VAL A 118 -13.25 0.73 5.69
CA VAL A 118 -12.48 0.13 6.79
C VAL A 118 -13.38 -0.81 7.57
N THR A 119 -13.04 -2.10 7.54
CA THR A 119 -13.74 -3.15 8.31
C THR A 119 -12.86 -3.70 9.42
N GLY A 120 -13.49 -4.26 10.46
CA GLY A 120 -12.75 -4.95 11.52
C GLY A 120 -11.90 -6.12 10.98
N GLN A 121 -12.41 -6.84 9.98
CA GLN A 121 -11.66 -7.91 9.31
C GLN A 121 -10.38 -7.40 8.65
N LEU A 122 -10.45 -6.30 7.88
CA LEU A 122 -9.29 -5.71 7.20
C LEU A 122 -8.22 -5.25 8.20
N LEU A 123 -8.63 -4.59 9.28
CA LEU A 123 -7.72 -4.15 10.35
C LEU A 123 -7.09 -5.33 11.09
N ASN A 124 -7.84 -6.41 11.34
CA ASN A 124 -7.33 -7.62 11.97
C ASN A 124 -6.31 -8.34 11.10
N ILE A 125 -6.58 -8.49 9.80
CA ILE A 125 -5.66 -9.09 8.82
C ILE A 125 -4.33 -8.32 8.81
N GLN A 126 -4.38 -6.99 8.77
CA GLN A 126 -3.17 -6.17 8.78
C GLN A 126 -2.37 -6.36 10.07
N ARG A 127 -3.02 -6.28 11.23
CA ARG A 127 -2.36 -6.43 12.53
C ARG A 127 -1.76 -7.81 12.72
N GLU A 128 -2.49 -8.85 12.33
CA GLU A 128 -2.03 -10.23 12.40
C GLU A 128 -0.79 -10.44 11.53
N LEU A 129 -0.85 -10.02 10.27
CA LEU A 129 0.27 -10.15 9.33
C LEU A 129 1.50 -9.37 9.81
N HIS A 130 1.31 -8.13 10.23
CA HIS A 130 2.39 -7.28 10.73
C HIS A 130 3.11 -7.97 11.91
N ASN A 131 2.36 -8.46 12.89
CA ASN A 131 2.92 -9.15 14.06
C ASN A 131 3.59 -10.48 13.70
N LEU A 132 3.10 -11.16 12.67
CA LEU A 132 3.66 -12.43 12.18
C LEU A 132 5.04 -12.24 11.54
N LEU A 133 5.24 -11.15 10.80
CA LEU A 133 6.44 -10.94 9.99
C LEU A 133 7.50 -10.03 10.64
N VAL A 134 7.12 -9.17 11.59
CA VAL A 134 8.05 -8.28 12.32
C VAL A 134 9.31 -8.99 12.83
N PRO A 135 9.27 -10.22 13.38
CA PRO A 135 10.47 -10.91 13.86
C PRO A 135 11.52 -11.23 12.77
N PHE A 136 11.15 -11.11 11.50
CA PHE A 136 11.94 -11.53 10.34
C PHE A 136 12.28 -10.36 9.39
N ALA A 137 12.08 -9.12 9.83
CA ALA A 137 12.25 -7.93 9.01
C ALA A 137 12.73 -6.72 9.83
N ALA A 138 13.33 -5.75 9.14
CA ALA A 138 13.47 -4.40 9.65
C ALA A 138 12.24 -3.56 9.31
N LEU A 139 11.85 -2.68 10.23
CA LEU A 139 10.77 -1.71 9.98
C LEU A 139 11.34 -0.49 9.24
N PRO A 140 10.59 0.08 8.29
CA PRO A 140 10.97 1.34 7.67
C PRO A 140 10.93 2.48 8.69
N GLU A 141 11.63 3.58 8.40
CA GLU A 141 11.68 4.74 9.30
C GLU A 141 10.32 5.45 9.49
N PHE A 142 9.37 5.24 8.56
CA PHE A 142 8.04 5.84 8.61
C PHE A 142 6.99 4.91 9.25
N PRO A 143 6.10 5.42 10.12
CA PRO A 143 5.16 4.58 10.88
C PRO A 143 3.87 4.25 10.12
N TYR A 144 3.71 4.66 8.87
CA TYR A 144 2.42 4.66 8.15
C TYR A 144 1.79 3.27 7.92
N TYR A 145 2.56 2.20 8.11
CA TYR A 145 2.07 0.82 7.97
C TYR A 145 2.07 0.05 9.30
N LEU A 146 2.29 0.74 10.43
CA LEU A 146 2.13 0.14 11.74
C LEU A 146 0.64 -0.04 12.06
N PRO A 147 0.26 -1.08 12.84
CA PRO A 147 -1.07 -1.19 13.40
C PRO A 147 -1.49 0.10 14.11
N ASP A 148 -2.75 0.48 13.98
CA ASP A 148 -3.33 1.70 14.56
C ASP A 148 -2.79 3.04 13.97
N GLN A 149 -1.88 2.99 12.99
CA GLN A 149 -1.40 4.15 12.20
C GLN A 149 -1.77 4.05 10.71
N TRP A 150 -2.12 2.84 10.27
CA TRP A 150 -2.34 2.50 8.87
C TRP A 150 -3.65 3.05 8.29
N ILE A 151 -3.54 3.67 7.11
CA ILE A 151 -4.67 4.06 6.28
C ILE A 151 -4.72 3.08 5.10
N PRO A 152 -5.71 2.17 5.02
CA PRO A 152 -5.83 1.27 3.89
C PRO A 152 -6.17 2.06 2.63
N HIS A 153 -5.54 1.73 1.50
CA HIS A 153 -5.72 2.43 0.23
C HIS A 153 -5.30 1.57 -0.95
N CYS A 154 -5.90 1.80 -2.13
CA CYS A 154 -5.43 1.26 -3.40
C CYS A 154 -5.03 2.40 -4.34
N GLY A 155 -3.77 2.44 -4.76
CA GLY A 155 -3.23 3.53 -5.58
C GLY A 155 -3.92 3.66 -6.95
N LEU A 156 -4.23 4.91 -7.34
CA LEU A 156 -4.72 5.27 -8.68
C LEU A 156 -3.69 6.06 -9.48
N ALA A 157 -2.86 6.86 -8.82
CA ALA A 157 -1.71 7.55 -9.40
C ALA A 157 -0.72 7.87 -8.27
N ILE A 158 0.56 7.58 -8.52
CA ILE A 158 1.67 7.82 -7.58
C ILE A 158 2.85 8.43 -8.34
N GLU A 159 3.82 8.97 -7.60
CA GLU A 159 5.07 9.53 -8.17
C GLU A 159 4.85 10.57 -9.29
N MET A 160 3.71 11.28 -9.26
CA MET A 160 3.36 12.27 -10.28
C MET A 160 3.67 13.72 -9.84
N PRO A 161 3.98 14.63 -10.78
CA PRO A 161 4.13 16.05 -10.47
C PRO A 161 2.82 16.66 -9.92
N LEU A 162 2.91 17.57 -8.94
CA LEU A 162 1.73 18.19 -8.31
C LEU A 162 0.76 18.84 -9.31
N LYS A 163 1.25 19.38 -10.43
CA LYS A 163 0.41 19.95 -11.50
C LYS A 163 -0.59 18.94 -12.10
N ASN A 164 -0.31 17.64 -11.99
CA ASN A 164 -1.16 16.57 -12.50
C ASN A 164 -2.17 16.08 -11.46
N LEU A 165 -2.13 16.55 -10.21
CA LEU A 165 -3.04 16.12 -9.15
C LEU A 165 -4.52 16.36 -9.49
N LEU A 166 -4.88 17.59 -9.88
CA LEU A 166 -6.27 17.91 -10.22
C LEU A 166 -6.74 17.17 -11.50
N PRO A 167 -5.94 17.11 -12.59
CA PRO A 167 -6.25 16.23 -13.71
C PRO A 167 -6.49 14.77 -13.31
N ALA A 168 -5.66 14.19 -12.42
CA ALA A 168 -5.82 12.82 -11.96
C ALA A 168 -7.11 12.63 -11.15
N VAL A 169 -7.43 13.54 -10.22
CA VAL A 169 -8.70 13.48 -9.48
C VAL A 169 -9.89 13.57 -10.44
N LYS A 170 -9.86 14.48 -11.41
CA LYS A 170 -10.93 14.63 -12.41
C LYS A 170 -11.09 13.36 -13.23
N THR A 171 -10.00 12.82 -13.78
CA THR A 171 -10.03 11.59 -14.58
C THR A 171 -10.58 10.42 -13.78
N ALA A 172 -10.21 10.29 -12.50
CA ALA A 172 -10.76 9.27 -11.63
C ALA A 172 -12.28 9.43 -11.44
N ILE A 173 -12.75 10.64 -11.13
CA ILE A 173 -14.19 10.94 -10.94
C ILE A 173 -14.99 10.68 -12.22
N ASP A 174 -14.48 11.09 -13.38
CA ASP A 174 -15.20 10.97 -14.65
C ASP A 174 -15.33 9.51 -15.12
N ASN A 175 -14.44 8.63 -14.66
CA ASN A 175 -14.31 7.27 -15.18
C ASN A 175 -14.61 6.18 -14.16
N LEU A 176 -14.72 6.47 -12.86
CA LEU A 176 -15.06 5.49 -11.84
C LEU A 176 -16.52 5.59 -11.42
N VAL A 177 -17.20 4.45 -11.38
CA VAL A 177 -18.52 4.32 -10.76
C VAL A 177 -18.32 3.80 -9.34
N LEU A 178 -18.72 4.60 -8.35
CA LEU A 178 -18.66 4.23 -6.94
C LEU A 178 -20.08 3.91 -6.39
N PRO A 179 -20.23 2.93 -5.49
CA PRO A 179 -19.17 2.10 -4.92
C PRO A 179 -18.61 1.08 -5.93
N LEU A 180 -17.27 0.96 -5.99
CA LEU A 180 -16.61 -0.14 -6.67
C LEU A 180 -16.53 -1.31 -5.69
N ASN A 181 -17.36 -2.33 -5.89
CA ASN A 181 -17.38 -3.53 -5.05
C ASN A 181 -16.57 -4.64 -5.70
N GLY A 182 -15.85 -5.38 -4.87
CA GLY A 182 -15.01 -6.50 -5.28
C GLY A 182 -14.78 -7.48 -4.15
N GLU A 183 -13.84 -8.38 -4.36
CA GLU A 183 -13.39 -9.37 -3.40
C GLU A 183 -11.87 -9.36 -3.32
N VAL A 184 -11.33 -9.43 -2.10
CA VAL A 184 -9.93 -9.73 -1.87
C VAL A 184 -9.77 -11.25 -1.91
N ILE A 185 -8.92 -11.72 -2.83
CA ILE A 185 -8.78 -13.15 -3.13
C ILE A 185 -7.36 -13.68 -2.95
N GLU A 186 -6.37 -12.81 -2.81
CA GLU A 186 -4.96 -13.19 -2.83
C GLU A 186 -4.14 -12.26 -1.94
N ILE A 187 -3.11 -12.82 -1.31
CA ILE A 187 -2.04 -12.08 -0.62
C ILE A 187 -0.72 -12.36 -1.33
N GLY A 188 0.14 -11.36 -1.46
CA GLY A 188 1.43 -11.55 -2.14
C GLY A 188 2.53 -10.63 -1.64
N LEU A 189 3.76 -11.03 -1.95
CA LEU A 189 4.99 -10.35 -1.56
C LEU A 189 5.67 -9.79 -2.81
N THR A 190 6.02 -8.51 -2.74
CA THR A 190 6.58 -7.76 -3.86
C THR A 190 7.82 -7.00 -3.41
N SER A 191 8.94 -7.11 -4.15
CA SER A 191 10.09 -6.22 -3.97
C SER A 191 9.84 -4.89 -4.65
N PHE A 192 10.36 -3.79 -4.11
CA PHE A 192 10.24 -2.45 -4.67
C PHE A 192 11.57 -1.99 -5.29
N ARG A 193 11.48 -1.31 -6.45
CA ARG A 193 12.60 -0.75 -7.26
C ARG A 193 13.67 -1.79 -7.67
N PRO A 194 13.39 -2.64 -8.68
CA PRO A 194 12.16 -2.69 -9.49
C PRO A 194 11.03 -3.42 -8.77
N VAL A 195 9.80 -3.18 -9.24
CA VAL A 195 8.61 -3.92 -8.79
C VAL A 195 8.68 -5.34 -9.35
N VAL A 196 8.81 -6.32 -8.45
CA VAL A 196 8.80 -7.75 -8.81
C VAL A 196 7.91 -8.49 -7.83
N HIS A 197 6.88 -9.17 -8.34
CA HIS A 197 6.05 -10.08 -7.55
C HIS A 197 6.84 -11.36 -7.30
N LEU A 198 7.26 -11.58 -6.06
CA LEU A 198 8.08 -12.73 -5.68
C LEU A 198 7.22 -13.97 -5.44
N LEU A 199 6.05 -13.79 -4.82
CA LEU A 199 5.09 -14.84 -4.55
C LEU A 199 3.69 -14.28 -4.35
N GLY A 200 2.68 -15.15 -4.51
CA GLY A 200 1.27 -14.86 -4.29
C GLY A 200 0.52 -16.14 -3.92
N TYR A 201 -0.42 -16.03 -2.97
CA TYR A 201 -1.24 -17.13 -2.48
C TYR A 201 -2.71 -16.73 -2.46
N ARG A 202 -3.56 -17.55 -3.09
CA ARG A 202 -5.02 -17.44 -2.99
C ARG A 202 -5.46 -17.66 -1.54
N LEU A 203 -6.29 -16.75 -1.05
CA LEU A 203 -6.98 -16.90 0.23
C LEU A 203 -7.96 -18.08 0.13
N GLY A 204 -8.09 -18.85 1.21
CA GLY A 204 -8.98 -20.00 1.32
C GLY A 204 -8.43 -21.29 0.73
N GLY A 205 -7.30 -21.22 0.00
CA GLY A 205 -6.63 -22.35 -0.62
C GLY A 205 -7.39 -22.92 -1.83
N GLU A 206 -6.75 -22.88 -3.00
CA GLU A 206 -6.93 -23.94 -4.00
C GLU A 206 -5.57 -24.61 -4.18
N GLN A 207 -5.52 -25.91 -3.94
CA GLN A 207 -4.38 -26.74 -4.32
C GLN A 207 -4.27 -26.69 -5.85
N TYR A 208 -3.29 -25.95 -6.38
CA TYR A 208 -2.75 -26.34 -7.68
C TYR A 208 -1.99 -27.65 -7.46
N CYS A 209 -2.67 -28.77 -7.64
CA CYS A 209 -1.99 -30.02 -7.97
C CYS A 209 -1.15 -29.78 -9.23
N CYS A 210 0.07 -30.30 -9.17
CA CYS A 210 1.10 -30.33 -10.20
C CYS A 210 0.59 -30.66 -11.61
#